data_AF-A0A350NVS1-F1
#
_entry.id   AF-A0A350NVS1-F1
#
_cell.length_a   1.000
_cell.length_b   1.000
_cell.length_c   1.000
_cell.angle_alpha   90.00
_cell.angle_beta   90.00
_cell.angle_gamma   90.00
#
_symmetry.space_group_name_H-M   'P 1'
#
loop_
_entity.id
_entity.type
_entity.pdbx_description
1 polymer ?
#
loop_
_entity_poly.entity_id
_entity_poly.type
_entity_poly.pdbx_seq_one_letter_code
_entity_poly.pdbx_strand_id
1 'polypeptide(L)'
;MKHLNAYNRLLWCRWFVPCLFVLSAVQMSTMQAFHAPTSSACIADSLWENAPVFSSLDEALTANSAGVPVLRLDLSRQKIRVVPSELAQLSELKQLILDRTKIDALPSALSALKDLEYFSADRNQMTAFPEVILEWKQLRYLSLGDNLIDSIPLNIDVLDRMQTLNLWSNLIAFFPASLGDLRALSSIDLTNNDMTAEEQYQLKTWMKSSIDLLLSAPCRCEFDD
;
A
#
# COMPACT_ATOMS: atom_id res chain seq x y z
N MET A 1 -26.81 -59.39 -18.09
CA MET A 1 -25.76 -59.17 -17.06
C MET A 1 -26.24 -58.04 -16.15
N LYS A 2 -26.25 -58.31 -14.83
CA LYS A 2 -26.18 -57.44 -13.63
C LYS A 2 -26.17 -55.91 -13.84
N HIS A 3 -26.65 -55.02 -12.96
CA HIS A 3 -27.59 -54.95 -11.82
C HIS A 3 -27.59 -53.44 -11.43
N LEU A 4 -28.58 -53.00 -10.65
CA LEU A 4 -28.85 -51.63 -10.16
C LEU A 4 -27.74 -50.89 -9.34
N ASN A 5 -28.02 -49.59 -9.10
CA ASN A 5 -27.75 -48.72 -7.93
C ASN A 5 -26.53 -47.78 -8.01
N ALA A 6 -26.68 -46.45 -7.95
CA ALA A 6 -27.12 -45.56 -6.85
C ALA A 6 -25.99 -45.21 -5.86
N TYR A 7 -26.04 -43.98 -5.36
CA TYR A 7 -25.33 -43.38 -4.20
C TYR A 7 -24.15 -42.41 -4.44
N ASN A 8 -24.47 -41.11 -4.46
CA ASN A 8 -24.29 -40.17 -3.33
C ASN A 8 -22.88 -39.99 -2.71
N ARG A 9 -22.37 -38.75 -2.71
CA ARG A 9 -22.10 -37.93 -1.48
C ARG A 9 -21.43 -36.58 -1.82
N LEU A 10 -22.26 -35.55 -1.94
CA LEU A 10 -21.97 -34.20 -1.41
C LEU A 10 -22.04 -34.29 0.12
N LEU A 11 -21.04 -33.84 0.89
CA LEU A 11 -21.15 -33.37 2.29
C LEU A 11 -19.78 -32.85 2.80
N TRP A 12 -19.59 -31.65 3.38
CA TRP A 12 -20.46 -30.50 3.63
C TRP A 12 -19.67 -29.33 4.24
N CYS A 13 -20.14 -28.10 3.95
CA CYS A 13 -20.07 -26.96 4.85
C CYS A 13 -20.63 -27.34 6.24
N ARG A 14 -19.89 -26.96 7.29
CA ARG A 14 -20.30 -26.99 8.69
C ARG A 14 -20.07 -25.54 9.14
N TRP A 15 -21.03 -24.72 9.57
CA TRP A 15 -22.14 -24.99 10.46
C TRP A 15 -23.31 -24.01 10.20
N PHE A 16 -24.50 -24.55 9.92
CA PHE A 16 -25.78 -23.99 10.34
C PHE A 16 -26.75 -25.16 10.47
N VAL A 17 -27.21 -25.44 11.70
CA VAL A 17 -28.28 -26.41 11.96
C VAL A 17 -29.46 -25.65 12.57
N PRO A 18 -30.63 -25.72 11.95
CA PRO A 18 -31.90 -25.55 12.64
C PRO A 18 -32.68 -26.87 12.64
N CYS A 19 -33.23 -27.29 13.79
CA CYS A 19 -34.50 -28.00 13.86
C CYS A 19 -35.04 -28.02 15.30
N LEU A 20 -36.27 -27.53 15.45
CA LEU A 20 -37.10 -27.58 16.64
C LEU A 20 -37.94 -28.87 16.71
N PHE A 21 -38.26 -29.25 17.95
CA PHE A 21 -39.54 -29.70 18.54
C PHE A 21 -39.26 -30.84 19.55
N VAL A 22 -39.65 -30.71 20.83
CA VAL A 22 -41.03 -30.90 21.32
C VAL A 22 -41.36 -30.01 22.56
N LEU A 23 -42.51 -29.32 22.45
CA LEU A 23 -43.49 -28.80 23.44
C LEU A 23 -43.05 -27.96 24.66
N SER A 24 -43.32 -26.66 24.57
CA SER A 24 -44.32 -26.03 25.45
C SER A 24 -45.00 -24.86 24.73
N ALA A 25 -46.31 -24.74 24.93
CA ALA A 25 -47.15 -23.74 24.28
C ALA A 25 -46.81 -22.33 24.77
N VAL A 26 -46.85 -21.34 23.86
CA VAL A 26 -47.70 -20.14 23.92
C VAL A 26 -47.24 -19.09 22.86
N GLN A 27 -48.24 -18.67 22.06
CA GLN A 27 -48.36 -17.46 21.23
C GLN A 27 -47.59 -17.29 19.91
N MET A 28 -48.38 -17.39 18.82
CA MET A 28 -48.18 -16.77 17.51
C MET A 28 -48.18 -15.24 17.64
N SER A 29 -47.25 -14.54 16.97
CA SER A 29 -47.52 -13.40 16.07
C SER A 29 -46.23 -12.83 15.45
N THR A 30 -46.35 -12.45 14.17
CA THR A 30 -45.43 -11.69 13.29
C THR A 30 -44.12 -12.36 12.84
N MET A 31 -44.19 -13.08 11.72
CA MET A 31 -43.06 -13.26 10.81
C MET A 31 -42.79 -11.95 10.08
N GLN A 32 -41.64 -11.33 10.34
CA GLN A 32 -40.99 -10.43 9.39
C GLN A 32 -39.79 -11.16 8.79
N ALA A 33 -39.89 -11.44 7.50
CA ALA A 33 -38.77 -11.93 6.71
C ALA A 33 -37.70 -10.83 6.66
N PHE A 34 -36.54 -11.09 7.31
CA PHE A 34 -35.33 -10.32 7.09
C PHE A 34 -34.96 -10.46 5.62
N HIS A 35 -35.31 -9.45 4.83
CA HIS A 35 -34.72 -9.24 3.53
C HIS A 35 -33.23 -8.94 3.77
N ALA A 36 -32.35 -9.78 3.21
CA ALA A 36 -30.96 -9.41 3.06
C ALA A 36 -30.92 -8.10 2.26
N PRO A 37 -30.22 -7.05 2.75
CA PRO A 37 -30.06 -5.86 1.96
C PRO A 37 -29.20 -6.22 0.73
N THR A 38 -29.84 -6.31 -0.43
CA THR A 38 -29.17 -6.14 -1.73
C THR A 38 -28.74 -4.69 -1.81
N SER A 39 -27.55 -4.41 -1.30
CA SER A 39 -26.83 -3.18 -1.52
C SER A 39 -25.38 -3.59 -1.70
N SER A 40 -24.84 -3.33 -2.89
CA SER A 40 -23.41 -3.34 -3.15
C SER A 40 -22.78 -2.22 -2.32
N ALA A 41 -22.63 -2.47 -1.02
CA ALA A 41 -21.93 -1.59 -0.13
C ALA A 41 -20.43 -1.76 -0.42
N CYS A 42 -19.91 -0.81 -1.17
CA CYS A 42 -18.51 -0.43 -1.27
C CYS A 42 -17.89 -0.27 0.14
N ILE A 43 -17.50 -1.38 0.75
CA ILE A 43 -16.69 -1.45 1.97
C ILE A 43 -15.80 -2.70 1.87
N ALA A 44 -14.76 -2.66 1.04
CA ALA A 44 -13.77 -3.74 0.99
C ALA A 44 -12.34 -3.30 0.64
N ASP A 45 -12.08 -2.00 0.45
CA ASP A 45 -10.79 -1.52 -0.08
C ASP A 45 -9.80 -1.05 1.00
N SER A 46 -10.16 -1.13 2.29
CA SER A 46 -9.35 -0.57 3.41
C SER A 46 -9.45 -1.37 4.73
N LEU A 47 -9.95 -2.61 4.70
CA LEU A 47 -10.08 -3.42 5.93
C LEU A 47 -8.73 -3.79 6.58
N TRP A 48 -7.66 -3.85 5.78
CA TRP A 48 -6.32 -4.19 6.27
C TRP A 48 -5.74 -3.12 7.20
N GLU A 49 -6.22 -1.87 7.14
CA GLU A 49 -5.75 -0.77 7.99
C GLU A 49 -5.99 -1.01 9.49
N ASN A 50 -6.96 -1.88 9.82
CA ASN A 50 -7.26 -2.29 11.20
C ASN A 50 -6.50 -3.55 11.64
N ALA A 51 -5.74 -4.18 10.73
CA ALA A 51 -4.95 -5.37 11.05
C ALA A 51 -3.83 -5.03 12.07
N PRO A 52 -3.39 -6.02 12.87
CA PRO A 52 -2.28 -5.84 13.78
C PRO A 52 -1.00 -5.49 13.01
N VAL A 53 -0.20 -4.60 13.61
CA VAL A 53 1.12 -4.23 13.08
C VAL A 53 2.16 -5.11 13.74
N PHE A 54 2.93 -5.82 12.93
CA PHE A 54 4.12 -6.52 13.39
C PHE A 54 5.28 -5.53 13.43
N SER A 55 6.05 -5.55 14.51
CA SER A 55 7.23 -4.70 14.68
C SER A 55 8.54 -5.49 14.67
N SER A 56 8.49 -6.77 14.32
CA SER A 56 9.64 -7.67 14.22
C SER A 56 9.46 -8.57 13.01
N LEU A 57 10.52 -8.69 12.20
CA LEU A 57 10.50 -9.58 11.05
C LEU A 57 10.37 -11.05 11.49
N ASP A 58 11.05 -11.45 12.56
CA ASP A 58 11.01 -12.83 13.05
C ASP A 58 9.61 -13.21 13.54
N GLU A 59 8.92 -12.29 14.22
CA GLU A 59 7.54 -12.50 14.66
C GLU A 59 6.57 -12.56 13.47
N ALA A 60 6.75 -11.68 12.48
CA ALA A 60 5.98 -11.70 11.25
C ALA A 60 6.16 -13.01 10.48
N LEU A 61 7.41 -13.47 10.29
CA LEU A 61 7.70 -14.73 9.60
C LEU A 61 7.15 -15.94 10.36
N THR A 62 7.21 -15.92 11.70
CA THR A 62 6.62 -16.96 12.55
C THR A 62 5.10 -16.99 12.42
N ALA A 63 4.44 -15.83 12.44
CA ALA A 63 2.99 -15.71 12.25
C ALA A 63 2.56 -16.18 10.85
N ASN A 64 3.27 -15.75 9.81
CA ASN A 64 3.04 -16.17 8.42
C ASN A 64 3.16 -17.69 8.27
N SER A 65 4.19 -18.29 8.87
CA SER A 65 4.40 -19.75 8.88
C SER A 65 3.30 -20.52 9.65
N ALA A 66 2.66 -19.87 10.62
CA ALA A 66 1.52 -20.41 11.37
C ALA A 66 0.17 -20.19 10.67
N GLY A 67 0.15 -19.60 9.46
CA GLY A 67 -1.06 -19.31 8.70
C GLY A 67 -1.83 -18.09 9.20
N VAL A 68 -1.19 -17.22 9.99
CA VAL A 68 -1.74 -15.93 10.40
C VAL A 68 -1.35 -14.89 9.34
N PRO A 69 -2.32 -14.18 8.74
CA PRO A 69 -2.02 -13.19 7.70
C PRO A 69 -1.24 -12.01 8.27
N VAL A 70 -0.14 -11.65 7.61
CA VAL A 70 0.70 -10.50 7.95
C VAL A 70 0.44 -9.40 6.94
N LEU A 71 -0.42 -8.45 7.31
CA LEU A 71 -0.82 -7.36 6.41
C LEU A 71 0.00 -6.08 6.63
N ARG A 72 0.56 -5.88 7.83
CA ARG A 72 1.23 -4.64 8.22
C ARG A 72 2.50 -4.92 8.99
N LEU A 73 3.62 -4.39 8.52
CA LEU A 73 4.94 -4.56 9.10
C LEU A 73 5.64 -3.21 9.21
N ASP A 74 6.02 -2.84 10.42
CA ASP A 74 6.77 -1.63 10.72
C ASP A 74 8.11 -1.99 11.36
N LEU A 75 9.19 -1.84 10.59
CA LEU A 75 10.56 -2.06 11.05
C LEU A 75 11.30 -0.75 11.25
N SER A 76 10.59 0.36 11.44
CA SER A 76 11.18 1.68 11.61
C SER A 76 12.14 1.74 12.79
N ARG A 77 13.19 2.56 12.67
CA ARG A 77 14.21 2.80 13.72
C ARG A 77 14.98 1.56 14.17
N GLN A 78 14.88 0.46 13.42
CA GLN A 78 15.70 -0.71 13.64
C GLN A 78 17.06 -0.57 12.98
N LYS A 79 18.02 -1.40 13.41
CA LYS A 79 19.38 -1.41 12.84
C LYS A 79 19.45 -2.23 11.54
N ILE A 80 18.51 -2.01 10.64
CA ILE A 80 18.40 -2.71 9.36
C ILE A 80 19.10 -1.86 8.31
N ARG A 81 20.39 -2.11 8.05
CA ARG A 81 21.10 -1.43 6.94
C ARG A 81 20.84 -2.09 5.59
N VAL A 82 20.57 -3.39 5.61
CA VAL A 82 20.26 -4.19 4.43
C VAL A 82 18.90 -4.80 4.68
N VAL A 83 17.92 -4.51 3.83
CA VAL A 83 16.61 -5.11 3.94
C VAL A 83 16.72 -6.60 3.61
N PRO A 84 16.31 -7.49 4.51
CA PRO A 84 16.40 -8.94 4.30
C PRO A 84 15.46 -9.40 3.17
N SER A 85 15.92 -10.33 2.34
CA SER A 85 15.14 -10.86 1.22
C SER A 85 13.94 -11.71 1.65
N GLU A 86 13.99 -12.24 2.87
CA GLU A 86 12.96 -13.05 3.52
C GLU A 86 11.64 -12.30 3.69
N LEU A 87 11.68 -10.97 3.69
CA LEU A 87 10.51 -10.10 3.69
C LEU A 87 9.59 -10.40 2.50
N ALA A 88 10.14 -10.88 1.37
CA ALA A 88 9.39 -11.31 0.19
C ALA A 88 8.47 -12.52 0.42
N GLN A 89 8.62 -13.25 1.54
CA GLN A 89 7.74 -14.37 1.92
C GLN A 89 6.38 -13.89 2.45
N LEU A 90 6.26 -12.61 2.83
CA LEU A 90 5.04 -12.00 3.34
C LEU A 90 4.16 -11.54 2.16
N SER A 91 3.70 -12.47 1.33
CA SER A 91 3.04 -12.14 0.05
C SER A 91 1.74 -11.34 0.19
N GLU A 92 1.08 -11.42 1.35
CA GLU A 92 -0.16 -10.68 1.66
C GLU A 92 0.10 -9.27 2.25
N LEU A 93 1.36 -8.85 2.37
CA LEU A 93 1.72 -7.58 3.00
C LEU A 93 1.11 -6.40 2.23
N LYS A 94 0.35 -5.57 2.94
CA LYS A 94 -0.30 -4.36 2.45
C LYS A 94 0.45 -3.09 2.82
N GLN A 95 1.08 -3.08 4.00
CA GLN A 95 1.87 -1.96 4.51
C GLN A 95 3.25 -2.41 4.96
N LEU A 96 4.26 -1.70 4.47
CA LEU A 96 5.65 -1.84 4.89
C LEU A 96 6.23 -0.46 5.24
N ILE A 97 6.75 -0.32 6.47
CA ILE A 97 7.39 0.90 6.95
C ILE A 97 8.83 0.58 7.36
N LEU A 98 9.80 1.28 6.77
CA LEU A 98 11.24 1.11 6.95
C LEU A 98 11.92 2.44 7.34
N ASP A 99 11.20 3.35 8.00
CA ASP A 99 11.69 4.69 8.27
C ASP A 99 12.89 4.68 9.24
N ARG A 100 13.87 5.56 9.01
CA ARG A 100 15.02 5.75 9.91
C ARG A 100 15.82 4.45 10.17
N THR A 101 15.96 3.58 9.17
CA THR A 101 16.70 2.31 9.26
C THR A 101 18.13 2.40 8.73
N LYS A 102 18.45 3.49 7.99
CA LYS A 102 19.73 3.73 7.29
C LYS A 102 19.96 2.77 6.11
N ILE A 103 18.88 2.34 5.47
CA ILE A 103 18.96 1.60 4.21
C ILE A 103 19.33 2.53 3.06
N ASP A 104 20.07 2.01 2.08
CA ASP A 104 20.47 2.70 0.86
C ASP A 104 19.80 2.12 -0.39
N ALA A 105 19.33 0.87 -0.32
CA ALA A 105 18.65 0.18 -1.41
C ALA A 105 17.60 -0.82 -0.91
N LEU A 106 16.73 -1.24 -1.81
CA LEU A 106 15.78 -2.34 -1.62
C LEU A 106 16.20 -3.55 -2.47
N PRO A 107 16.15 -4.78 -1.94
CA PRO A 107 16.49 -5.96 -2.72
C PRO A 107 15.39 -6.25 -3.76
N SER A 108 15.80 -6.73 -4.93
CA SER A 108 14.89 -7.09 -6.04
C SER A 108 13.86 -8.14 -5.65
N ALA A 109 14.14 -8.97 -4.64
CA ALA A 109 13.20 -9.94 -4.08
C ALA A 109 11.87 -9.32 -3.61
N LEU A 110 11.87 -8.05 -3.17
CA LEU A 110 10.62 -7.39 -2.74
C LEU A 110 9.63 -7.13 -3.88
N SER A 111 10.04 -7.32 -5.14
CA SER A 111 9.12 -7.33 -6.28
C SER A 111 7.99 -8.37 -6.13
N ALA A 112 8.16 -9.38 -5.26
CA ALA A 112 7.14 -10.37 -4.94
C ALA A 112 5.97 -9.82 -4.09
N LEU A 113 6.11 -8.66 -3.43
CA LEU A 113 5.08 -8.03 -2.61
C LEU A 113 4.01 -7.34 -3.48
N LYS A 114 3.32 -8.11 -4.31
CA LYS A 114 2.39 -7.59 -5.34
C LYS A 114 1.15 -6.90 -4.79
N ASP A 115 0.82 -7.19 -3.53
CA ASP A 115 -0.34 -6.63 -2.84
C ASP A 115 -0.05 -5.36 -2.04
N LEU A 116 1.19 -4.87 -2.04
CA LEU A 116 1.60 -3.71 -1.24
C LEU A 116 0.87 -2.44 -1.71
N GLU A 117 0.21 -1.77 -0.76
CA GLU A 117 -0.58 -0.56 -0.97
C GLU A 117 0.04 0.68 -0.31
N TYR A 118 0.81 0.49 0.77
CA TYR A 118 1.47 1.54 1.53
C TYR A 118 2.94 1.21 1.75
N PHE A 119 3.82 2.09 1.28
CA PHE A 119 5.25 1.99 1.54
C PHE A 119 5.82 3.31 2.06
N SER A 120 6.59 3.23 3.13
CA SER A 120 7.36 4.35 3.66
C SER A 120 8.79 3.92 3.97
N ALA A 121 9.75 4.72 3.53
CA ALA A 121 11.16 4.57 3.85
C ALA A 121 11.80 5.96 4.07
N ASP A 122 11.11 6.81 4.82
CA ASP A 122 11.57 8.15 5.12
C ASP A 122 12.85 8.13 5.96
N ARG A 123 13.69 9.16 5.82
CA ARG A 123 14.90 9.38 6.65
C ARG A 123 15.89 8.23 6.54
N ASN A 124 16.18 7.83 5.31
CA ASN A 124 17.14 6.77 4.99
C ASN A 124 18.33 7.35 4.21
N GLN A 125 19.04 6.53 3.44
CA GLN A 125 20.26 6.90 2.70
C GLN A 125 20.15 6.54 1.21
N MET A 126 18.93 6.44 0.68
CA MET A 126 18.71 6.08 -0.72
C MET A 126 19.21 7.20 -1.62
N THR A 127 20.13 6.91 -2.54
CA THR A 127 20.68 7.88 -3.50
C THR A 127 19.94 7.87 -4.84
N ALA A 128 19.11 6.85 -5.07
CA ALA A 128 18.33 6.69 -6.29
C ALA A 128 16.96 6.14 -5.96
N PHE A 129 15.97 6.41 -6.81
CA PHE A 129 14.63 5.84 -6.69
C PHE A 129 14.70 4.31 -6.87
N PRO A 130 14.25 3.50 -5.89
CA PRO A 130 14.32 2.04 -6.02
C PRO A 130 13.38 1.51 -7.11
N GLU A 131 13.94 0.94 -8.19
CA GLU A 131 13.14 0.41 -9.32
C GLU A 131 12.13 -0.67 -8.90
N VAL A 132 12.41 -1.42 -7.82
CA VAL A 132 11.48 -2.42 -7.28
C VAL A 132 10.11 -1.84 -6.91
N ILE A 133 10.04 -0.54 -6.59
CA ILE A 133 8.77 0.14 -6.26
C ILE A 133 7.84 0.16 -7.48
N LEU A 134 8.39 0.24 -8.70
CA LEU A 134 7.63 0.23 -9.95
C LEU A 134 6.90 -1.11 -10.19
N GLU A 135 7.27 -2.17 -9.46
CA GLU A 135 6.65 -3.50 -9.53
C GLU A 135 5.39 -3.64 -8.65
N TRP A 136 5.14 -2.70 -7.74
CA TRP A 136 4.02 -2.72 -6.80
C TRP A 136 2.80 -1.98 -7.38
N LYS A 137 2.09 -2.63 -8.31
CA LYS A 137 0.95 -2.03 -9.04
C LYS A 137 -0.25 -1.66 -8.16
N GLN A 138 -0.28 -2.14 -6.92
CA GLN A 138 -1.33 -1.80 -5.94
C GLN A 138 -0.98 -0.57 -5.10
N LEU A 139 0.23 -0.01 -5.23
CA LEU A 139 0.72 1.06 -4.38
C LEU A 139 -0.13 2.33 -4.52
N ARG A 140 -0.65 2.81 -3.39
CA ARG A 140 -1.47 4.02 -3.26
C ARG A 140 -0.72 5.13 -2.53
N TYR A 141 0.13 4.76 -1.58
CA TYR A 141 0.92 5.69 -0.80
C TYR A 141 2.40 5.32 -0.86
N LEU A 142 3.23 6.29 -1.25
CA LEU A 142 4.68 6.18 -1.25
C LEU A 142 5.31 7.38 -0.55
N SER A 143 6.14 7.12 0.46
CA SER A 143 6.98 8.14 1.10
C SER A 143 8.44 7.73 1.11
N LEU A 144 9.29 8.56 0.50
CA LEU A 144 10.75 8.42 0.47
C LEU A 144 11.44 9.74 0.88
N GLY A 145 10.80 10.53 1.74
CA GLY A 145 11.30 11.83 2.12
C GLY A 145 12.57 11.77 2.98
N ASP A 146 13.38 12.83 2.97
CA ASP A 146 14.66 12.91 3.70
C ASP A 146 15.59 11.76 3.33
N ASN A 147 15.81 11.62 2.02
CA ASN A 147 16.79 10.72 1.43
C ASN A 147 17.75 11.55 0.55
N LEU A 148 18.48 10.91 -0.36
CA LEU A 148 19.44 11.53 -1.29
C LEU A 148 19.07 11.24 -2.75
N ILE A 149 17.79 10.98 -3.03
CA ILE A 149 17.32 10.59 -4.38
C ILE A 149 17.48 11.78 -5.32
N ASP A 150 18.14 11.56 -6.46
CA ASP A 150 18.45 12.63 -7.43
C ASP A 150 17.47 12.70 -8.62
N SER A 151 16.63 11.67 -8.79
CA SER A 151 15.79 11.53 -9.98
C SER A 151 14.58 10.64 -9.73
N ILE A 152 13.50 10.93 -10.48
CA ILE A 152 12.29 10.11 -10.55
C ILE A 152 12.34 9.33 -11.87
N PRO A 153 12.03 8.02 -11.88
CA PRO A 153 12.08 7.21 -13.11
C PRO A 153 11.08 7.71 -14.16
N LEU A 154 11.48 7.65 -15.43
CA LEU A 154 10.67 8.14 -16.56
C LEU A 154 9.32 7.42 -16.72
N ASN A 155 9.19 6.21 -16.19
CA ASN A 155 7.99 5.37 -16.26
C ASN A 155 7.25 5.28 -14.92
N ILE A 156 7.27 6.35 -14.09
CA ILE A 156 6.55 6.37 -12.81
C ILE A 156 5.03 6.19 -12.97
N ASP A 157 4.48 6.54 -14.14
CA ASP A 157 3.07 6.43 -14.51
C ASP A 157 2.53 4.99 -14.47
N VAL A 158 3.40 3.99 -14.43
CA VAL A 158 3.02 2.59 -14.23
C VAL A 158 2.40 2.32 -12.85
N LEU A 159 2.50 3.26 -11.91
CA LEU A 159 1.84 3.24 -10.60
C LEU A 159 0.48 3.95 -10.69
N ASP A 160 -0.42 3.40 -11.50
CA ASP A 160 -1.71 4.02 -11.87
C ASP A 160 -2.69 4.20 -10.69
N ARG A 161 -2.47 3.47 -9.59
CA ARG A 161 -3.21 3.56 -8.32
C ARG A 161 -2.61 4.53 -7.30
N MET A 162 -1.46 5.14 -7.59
CA MET A 162 -0.79 6.08 -6.69
C MET A 162 -1.71 7.27 -6.39
N GLN A 163 -1.93 7.54 -5.11
CA GLN A 163 -2.77 8.63 -4.60
C GLN A 163 -1.93 9.72 -3.92
N THR A 164 -0.85 9.31 -3.24
CA THR A 164 0.04 10.21 -2.50
C THR A 164 1.50 9.82 -2.74
N LEU A 165 2.28 10.79 -3.22
CA LEU A 165 3.71 10.64 -3.46
C LEU A 165 4.51 11.69 -2.68
N ASN A 166 5.24 11.27 -1.66
CA ASN A 166 6.05 12.15 -0.82
C ASN A 166 7.54 11.92 -1.10
N LEU A 167 8.20 12.93 -1.65
CA LEU A 167 9.64 12.93 -1.97
C LEU A 167 10.34 14.18 -1.39
N TRP A 168 9.78 14.78 -0.34
CA TRP A 168 10.33 15.96 0.30
C TRP A 168 11.77 15.75 0.80
N SER A 169 12.59 16.80 0.83
CA SER A 169 14.00 16.75 1.25
C SER A 169 14.78 15.64 0.54
N ASN A 170 14.88 15.72 -0.78
CA ASN A 170 15.75 14.90 -1.63
C ASN A 170 16.61 15.83 -2.51
N LEU A 171 17.27 15.27 -3.53
CA LEU A 171 18.14 15.99 -4.46
C LEU A 171 17.55 16.03 -5.88
N ILE A 172 16.23 15.94 -6.00
CA ILE A 172 15.57 15.79 -7.31
C ILE A 172 15.56 17.13 -8.04
N ALA A 173 16.28 17.20 -9.16
CA ALA A 173 16.29 18.38 -10.04
C ALA A 173 15.37 18.22 -11.26
N PHE A 174 15.28 16.99 -11.80
CA PHE A 174 14.53 16.72 -13.04
C PHE A 174 13.29 15.88 -12.78
N PHE A 175 12.17 16.30 -13.38
CA PHE A 175 10.87 15.67 -13.23
C PHE A 175 10.41 15.14 -14.59
N PRO A 176 10.01 13.87 -14.69
CA PRO A 176 9.48 13.33 -15.94
C PRO A 176 8.04 13.78 -16.16
N ALA A 177 7.67 14.01 -17.42
CA ALA A 177 6.31 14.38 -17.80
C ALA A 177 5.26 13.32 -17.39
N SER A 178 5.68 12.05 -17.26
CA SER A 178 4.85 10.94 -16.78
C SER A 178 4.33 11.11 -15.35
N LEU A 179 4.88 12.03 -14.55
CA LEU A 179 4.26 12.42 -13.27
C LEU A 179 2.85 12.99 -13.47
N GLY A 180 2.62 13.75 -14.54
CA GLY A 180 1.30 14.27 -14.91
C GLY A 180 0.31 13.18 -15.33
N ASP A 181 0.81 12.00 -15.71
CA ASP A 181 0.02 10.86 -16.17
C ASP A 181 -0.46 9.96 -15.02
N LEU A 182 0.00 10.18 -13.78
CA LEU A 182 -0.50 9.47 -12.58
C LEU A 182 -1.98 9.78 -12.35
N ARG A 183 -2.85 8.86 -12.76
CA ARG A 183 -4.28 9.13 -12.91
C ARG A 183 -5.01 9.33 -11.58
N ALA A 184 -4.62 8.57 -10.56
CA ALA A 184 -5.23 8.59 -9.23
C ALA A 184 -4.54 9.57 -8.26
N LEU A 185 -3.45 10.24 -8.69
CA LEU A 185 -2.66 11.09 -7.81
C LEU A 185 -3.50 12.29 -7.34
N SER A 186 -3.45 12.53 -6.04
CA SER A 186 -4.22 13.57 -5.37
C SER A 186 -3.33 14.52 -4.57
N SER A 187 -2.16 14.06 -4.13
CA SER A 187 -1.20 14.87 -3.38
C SER A 187 0.22 14.45 -3.74
N ILE A 188 1.10 15.44 -3.90
CA ILE A 188 2.53 15.25 -4.10
C ILE A 188 3.32 16.28 -3.31
N ASP A 189 4.32 15.81 -2.57
CA ASP A 189 5.24 16.67 -1.82
C ASP A 189 6.66 16.56 -2.39
N LEU A 190 7.13 17.67 -2.96
CA LEU A 190 8.47 17.83 -3.50
C LEU A 190 9.22 18.97 -2.80
N THR A 191 8.74 19.42 -1.65
CA THR A 191 9.42 20.47 -0.87
C THR A 191 10.86 20.08 -0.55
N ASN A 192 11.74 21.07 -0.46
CA ASN A 192 13.17 20.92 -0.19
C ASN A 192 13.92 19.98 -1.16
N ASN A 193 13.55 19.99 -2.45
CA ASN A 193 14.35 19.42 -3.54
C ASN A 193 15.14 20.51 -4.29
N ASP A 194 16.06 20.10 -5.15
CA ASP A 194 16.92 20.99 -5.94
C ASP A 194 16.21 21.46 -7.23
N MET A 195 15.08 22.15 -7.06
CA MET A 195 14.24 22.63 -8.17
C MET A 195 14.40 24.13 -8.42
N THR A 196 14.71 24.50 -9.66
CA THR A 196 14.64 25.88 -10.12
C THR A 196 13.18 26.36 -10.24
N ALA A 197 12.98 27.69 -10.26
CA ALA A 197 11.65 28.27 -10.45
C ALA A 197 11.01 27.91 -11.81
N GLU A 198 11.84 27.75 -12.85
CA GLU A 198 11.38 27.33 -14.17
C GLU A 198 10.89 25.89 -14.15
N GLU A 199 11.62 24.97 -13.53
CA GLU A 199 11.21 23.57 -13.38
C GLU A 199 9.91 23.44 -12.56
N GLN A 200 9.76 24.24 -11.50
CA GLN A 200 8.51 24.33 -10.75
C GLN A 200 7.34 24.81 -11.63
N TYR A 201 7.58 25.76 -12.53
CA TYR A 201 6.57 26.23 -13.46
C TYR A 201 6.19 25.14 -14.47
N GLN A 202 7.18 24.48 -15.07
CA GLN A 202 6.96 23.36 -16.01
C GLN A 202 6.15 22.24 -15.35
N LEU A 203 6.52 21.82 -14.14
CA LEU A 203 5.79 20.79 -13.40
C LEU A 203 4.32 21.18 -13.18
N LYS A 204 4.05 22.44 -12.81
CA LYS A 204 2.67 22.94 -12.65
C LYS A 204 1.85 22.85 -13.94
N THR A 205 2.47 22.91 -15.12
CA THR A 205 1.76 22.77 -16.40
C THR A 205 1.36 21.31 -16.71
N TRP A 206 2.10 20.33 -16.20
CA TRP A 206 1.79 18.91 -16.40
C TRP A 206 0.75 18.39 -15.40
N MET A 207 0.67 19.01 -14.22
CA MET A 207 -0.16 18.55 -13.12
C MET A 207 -1.60 19.06 -13.24
N LYS A 208 -2.56 18.17 -12.93
CA LYS A 208 -3.97 18.55 -12.86
C LYS A 208 -4.19 19.52 -11.70
N SER A 209 -5.08 20.49 -11.89
CA SER A 209 -5.40 21.51 -10.87
C SER A 209 -6.02 20.95 -9.57
N SER A 210 -6.49 19.70 -9.58
CA SER A 210 -7.04 19.02 -8.41
C SER A 210 -5.97 18.40 -7.51
N ILE A 211 -4.71 18.35 -7.95
CA ILE A 211 -3.61 17.76 -7.19
C ILE A 211 -3.10 18.80 -6.19
N ASP A 212 -3.01 18.41 -4.93
CA ASP A 212 -2.29 19.16 -3.90
C ASP A 212 -0.78 19.05 -4.16
N LEU A 213 -0.21 20.10 -4.77
CA LEU A 213 1.18 20.16 -5.19
C LEU A 213 1.98 21.04 -4.22
N LEU A 214 2.76 20.39 -3.35
CA LEU A 214 3.61 21.06 -2.37
C LEU A 214 5.03 21.21 -2.94
N LEU A 215 5.47 22.47 -3.06
CA LEU A 215 6.78 22.85 -3.59
C LEU A 215 7.49 23.76 -2.60
N SER A 216 8.82 23.79 -2.65
CA SER A 216 9.63 24.76 -1.91
C SER A 216 9.18 26.18 -2.25
N ALA A 217 9.22 27.08 -1.26
CA ALA A 217 9.12 28.50 -1.55
C ALA A 217 10.20 28.88 -2.58
N PRO A 218 9.90 29.74 -3.57
CA PRO A 218 10.91 30.23 -4.48
C PRO A 218 12.06 30.82 -3.66
N CYS A 219 13.30 30.50 -4.01
CA CYS A 219 14.48 31.04 -3.34
C CYS A 219 14.34 32.57 -3.29
N ARG A 220 14.27 33.14 -2.09
CA ARG A 220 14.39 34.60 -1.92
C ARG A 220 15.84 34.95 -2.19
N CYS A 221 16.14 35.35 -3.42
CA CYS A 221 17.33 36.13 -3.71
C CYS A 221 17.08 37.54 -3.16
N GLU A 222 17.15 37.72 -1.84
CA GLU A 222 17.45 39.03 -1.28
C GLU A 222 18.90 39.30 -1.68
N PHE A 223 19.07 40.01 -2.80
CA PHE A 223 20.32 40.70 -3.07
C PHE A 223 20.38 41.79 -2.01
N ASP A 224 21.20 41.58 -0.98
CA ASP A 224 21.60 42.66 -0.08
C ASP A 224 22.38 43.68 -0.93
N ASP A 225 21.71 44.76 -1.33
CA ASP A 225 22.25 45.92 -2.04
C ASP A 225 23.28 46.70 -1.19
#